data_AF-A0A2P6NQU1-F1
#
_entry.id   AF-A0A2P6NQU1-F1
#
_cell.length_a   1.000
_cell.length_b   1.000
_cell.length_c   1.000
_cell.angle_alpha   90.00
_cell.angle_beta   90.00
_cell.angle_gamma   90.00
#
_symmetry.space_group_name_H-M   'P 1'
#
loop_
_entity.id
_entity.type
_entity.pdbx_description
1 polymer ?
#
loop_
_entity_poly.entity_id
_entity_poly.type
_entity_poly.pdbx_seq_one_letter_code
_entity_poly.pdbx_strand_id
1 'polypeptide(L)'
;MKKQFRQANRTDMRRVTDPLAVMVIRFHEEEEEEPTLTMVNREAVRIIQPLLREDYEGDHVDQFWSSATTATETLSPQRQLFISLGSIIQAEFQRMVFENQLYVVVTAKRLRQIERIFK
;
A
#
# COMPACT_ATOMS: atom_id res chain seq x y z
N MET A 1 -47.45 7.61 24.45
CA MET A 1 -47.07 8.59 23.41
C MET A 1 -46.22 9.69 24.03
N LYS A 2 -44.94 9.79 23.68
CA LYS A 2 -44.20 11.05 23.40
C LYS A 2 -42.69 10.76 23.28
N LYS A 3 -42.26 10.81 22.01
CA LYS A 3 -41.02 11.38 21.47
C LYS A 3 -39.68 10.77 21.90
N GLN A 4 -39.25 9.88 21.00
CA GLN A 4 -37.89 9.62 20.57
C GLN A 4 -36.98 10.86 20.65
N PHE A 5 -35.92 10.77 21.44
CA PHE A 5 -34.71 11.58 21.30
C PHE A 5 -33.51 10.68 21.44
N ARG A 6 -33.18 9.97 20.36
CA ARG A 6 -31.83 9.50 20.07
C ARG A 6 -31.61 9.57 18.56
N GLN A 7 -31.57 10.79 18.02
CA GLN A 7 -30.67 11.04 16.90
C GLN A 7 -29.27 11.00 17.50
N ALA A 8 -28.73 9.78 17.63
CA ALA A 8 -27.30 9.62 17.67
C ALA A 8 -26.78 10.30 16.41
N ASN A 9 -26.00 11.36 16.61
CA ASN A 9 -25.26 12.10 15.61
C ASN A 9 -24.64 11.15 14.60
N ARG A 10 -25.37 10.88 13.51
CA ARG A 10 -24.88 10.40 12.21
C ARG A 10 -24.13 11.56 11.54
N THR A 11 -23.31 12.25 12.31
CA THR A 11 -22.43 13.30 11.82
C THR A 11 -21.25 12.57 11.22
N ASP A 12 -21.42 12.25 9.94
CA ASP A 12 -20.34 12.19 8.99
C ASP A 12 -19.14 11.36 9.46
N MET A 13 -19.33 10.04 9.49
CA MET A 13 -18.30 9.11 9.01
C MET A 13 -18.01 9.37 7.51
N ARG A 14 -17.70 10.62 7.15
CA ARG A 14 -17.11 10.95 5.85
C ARG A 14 -15.72 10.34 5.88
N ARG A 15 -15.69 9.11 5.39
CA ARG A 15 -14.57 8.40 4.80
C ARG A 15 -13.63 9.41 4.14
N VAL A 16 -12.57 9.80 4.83
CA VAL A 16 -11.34 10.18 4.14
C VAL A 16 -10.55 8.87 4.01
N THR A 17 -11.08 8.02 3.13
CA THR A 17 -10.36 6.95 2.46
C THR A 17 -9.54 7.67 1.41
N ASP A 18 -8.27 7.92 1.70
CA ASP A 18 -7.33 8.62 0.81
C ASP A 18 -7.44 8.11 -0.64
N PRO A 19 -7.13 8.95 -1.65
CA PRO A 19 -7.02 8.47 -3.02
C PRO A 19 -6.09 7.24 -3.02
N LEU A 20 -6.57 6.11 -3.53
CA LEU A 20 -5.83 4.84 -3.48
C LEU A 20 -4.43 5.07 -4.06
N ALA A 21 -3.38 4.87 -3.25
CA ALA A 21 -2.02 4.90 -3.76
C ALA A 21 -1.86 3.72 -4.71
N VAL A 22 -1.36 3.96 -5.92
CA VAL A 22 -1.13 2.93 -6.93
C VAL A 22 0.27 3.08 -7.49
N MET A 23 0.99 1.98 -7.51
CA MET A 23 2.29 1.83 -8.13
C MET A 23 2.31 0.55 -8.96
N VAL A 24 2.99 0.56 -10.10
CA VAL A 24 3.18 -0.62 -10.95
C VAL A 24 4.67 -0.85 -11.11
N ILE A 25 5.09 -2.06 -10.73
CA ILE A 25 6.47 -2.54 -10.84
C ILE A 25 6.50 -3.54 -11.99
N ARG A 26 7.40 -3.34 -12.95
CA ARG A 26 7.72 -4.33 -13.97
C ARG A 26 8.84 -5.22 -13.46
N PHE A 27 8.64 -6.52 -13.53
CA PHE A 27 9.65 -7.55 -13.32
C PHE A 27 10.07 -8.08 -14.69
N HIS A 28 11.38 -8.13 -14.92
CA HIS A 28 11.94 -8.64 -16.17
C HIS A 28 12.13 -10.15 -16.08
N GLU A 29 12.18 -10.81 -17.23
CA GLU A 29 12.36 -12.27 -17.30
C GLU A 29 13.81 -12.68 -17.02
N GLU A 30 14.76 -11.79 -17.27
CA GLU A 30 16.18 -12.00 -17.02
C GLU A 30 16.47 -11.74 -15.53
N GLU A 31 16.97 -12.76 -14.83
CA GLU A 31 17.23 -12.69 -13.37
C GLU A 31 18.25 -11.62 -12.96
N GLU A 32 19.06 -11.13 -13.91
CA GLU A 32 20.06 -10.08 -13.69
C GLU A 32 19.50 -8.65 -13.81
N GLU A 33 18.27 -8.47 -14.32
CA GLU A 33 17.67 -7.13 -14.48
C GLU A 33 16.84 -6.71 -13.26
N GLU A 34 17.16 -5.54 -12.71
CA GLU A 34 16.43 -4.97 -11.57
C GLU A 34 14.97 -4.58 -11.92
N PRO A 35 14.00 -4.79 -11.01
CA PRO A 35 12.62 -4.38 -11.22
C PRO A 35 12.49 -2.88 -11.49
N THR A 36 11.64 -2.51 -12.45
CA THR A 36 11.48 -1.11 -12.89
C THR A 36 10.12 -0.54 -12.52
N LEU A 37 10.10 0.65 -11.92
CA LEU A 37 8.85 1.37 -11.65
C LEU A 37 8.27 1.96 -12.95
N THR A 38 7.08 1.48 -13.34
CA THR A 38 6.45 1.86 -14.62
C THR A 38 5.40 2.97 -14.45
N MET A 39 4.67 2.95 -13.33
CA MET A 39 3.64 3.95 -13.03
C MET A 39 3.59 4.20 -11.54
N VAL A 40 3.41 5.46 -11.15
CA VAL A 40 3.17 5.85 -9.76
C VAL A 40 2.20 7.02 -9.75
N ASN A 41 1.16 6.95 -8.92
CA ASN A 41 0.27 8.09 -8.72
C ASN A 41 0.76 8.97 -7.57
N ARG A 42 0.17 10.18 -7.44
CA ARG A 42 0.57 11.16 -6.42
C ARG A 42 0.55 10.62 -4.99
N GLU A 43 -0.42 9.76 -4.65
CA GLU A 43 -0.49 9.18 -3.31
C GLU A 43 0.57 8.10 -3.09
N ALA A 44 0.90 7.29 -4.09
CA ALA A 44 2.01 6.33 -4.01
C ALA A 44 3.36 7.02 -3.86
N VAL A 45 3.59 8.16 -4.53
CA VAL A 45 4.77 9.01 -4.29
C VAL A 45 4.84 9.43 -2.81
N ARG A 46 3.69 9.74 -2.21
CA ARG A 46 3.63 10.20 -0.83
C ARG A 46 3.81 9.08 0.22
N ILE A 47 3.27 7.88 -0.02
CA ILE A 47 3.24 6.82 1.01
C ILE A 47 4.02 5.55 0.67
N ILE A 48 4.25 5.23 -0.61
CA ILE A 48 4.99 4.05 -1.01
C ILE A 48 6.46 4.40 -1.25
N GLN A 49 6.75 5.50 -1.95
CA GLN A 49 8.12 5.88 -2.30
C GLN A 49 9.10 5.97 -1.11
N PRO A 50 8.70 6.42 0.10
CA PRO A 50 9.59 6.38 1.26
C PRO A 50 10.09 4.96 1.59
N LEU A 51 9.27 3.93 1.35
CA LEU A 51 9.61 2.51 1.58
C LEU A 51 10.59 1.95 0.55
N LEU A 52 10.98 2.72 -0.46
CA LEU A 52 11.89 2.30 -1.52
C LEU A 52 13.28 2.91 -1.39
N ARG A 53 13.49 3.81 -0.41
CA ARG A 53 14.77 4.49 -0.25
C ARG A 53 15.69 3.70 0.66
N GLU A 54 16.95 3.55 0.27
CA GLU A 54 17.98 2.84 1.04
C GLU A 54 18.25 3.48 2.41
N ASP A 55 18.00 4.78 2.55
CA ASP A 55 18.17 5.53 3.80
C ASP A 55 16.94 5.47 4.73
N TYR A 56 15.88 4.77 4.34
CA TYR A 56 14.69 4.63 5.15
C TYR A 56 14.95 3.67 6.32
N GLU A 57 14.91 4.19 7.54
CA GLU A 57 15.23 3.45 8.75
C GLU A 57 14.32 2.21 8.95
N GLY A 58 14.93 1.02 8.99
CA GLY A 58 14.32 -0.26 9.33
C GLY A 58 14.20 -1.25 8.16
N ASP A 59 13.97 -2.53 8.47
CA ASP A 59 13.85 -3.67 7.52
C ASP A 59 12.63 -3.56 6.56
N HIS A 60 11.98 -2.40 6.49
CA HIS A 60 10.74 -2.19 5.73
C HIS A 60 10.97 -2.13 4.21
N VAL A 61 12.17 -1.76 3.77
CA VAL A 61 12.55 -1.75 2.35
C VAL A 61 12.66 -3.18 1.82
N ASP A 62 13.44 -4.02 2.51
CA ASP A 62 13.61 -5.43 2.16
C ASP A 62 12.28 -6.19 2.23
N GLN A 63 11.45 -5.91 3.24
CA GLN A 63 10.11 -6.48 3.34
C GLN A 63 9.20 -6.08 2.17
N PHE A 64 9.30 -4.83 1.71
CA PHE A 64 8.51 -4.34 0.59
C PHE A 64 8.88 -5.09 -0.70
N TRP A 65 10.18 -5.15 -1.00
CA TRP A 65 10.68 -5.85 -2.18
C TRP A 65 10.46 -7.35 -2.11
N SER A 66 10.67 -7.98 -0.96
CA SER A 66 10.35 -9.39 -0.72
C SER A 66 8.86 -9.70 -0.99
N SER A 67 7.96 -8.81 -0.56
CA SER A 67 6.52 -8.93 -0.81
C SER A 67 6.19 -8.78 -2.31
N ALA A 68 6.84 -7.84 -2.99
CA ALA A 68 6.68 -7.64 -4.42
C ALA A 68 7.18 -8.86 -5.22
N THR A 69 8.35 -9.40 -4.88
CA THR A 69 8.89 -10.63 -5.49
C THR A 69 7.99 -11.82 -5.21
N THR A 70 7.52 -12.03 -3.97
CA THR A 70 6.58 -13.12 -3.66
C THR A 70 5.27 -13.01 -4.47
N ALA A 71 4.84 -11.78 -4.77
CA ALA A 71 3.66 -11.55 -5.60
C ALA A 71 3.87 -11.95 -7.07
N THR A 72 5.10 -12.09 -7.57
CA THR A 72 5.34 -12.58 -8.94
C THR A 72 4.99 -14.06 -9.10
N GLU A 73 5.10 -14.83 -8.02
CA GLU A 73 4.88 -16.28 -7.99
C GLU A 73 3.44 -16.66 -7.64
N THR A 74 2.67 -15.74 -7.06
CA THR A 74 1.32 -16.03 -6.54
C THR A 74 0.22 -15.33 -7.37
N LEU A 75 -0.87 -16.06 -7.66
CA LEU A 75 -2.02 -15.50 -8.36
C LEU A 75 -2.97 -14.72 -7.43
N SER A 76 -2.98 -15.09 -6.15
CA SER A 76 -3.82 -14.44 -5.15
C SER A 76 -3.18 -13.13 -4.66
N PRO A 77 -3.95 -12.04 -4.51
CA PRO A 77 -3.43 -10.80 -3.94
C PRO A 77 -2.85 -11.01 -2.54
N GLN A 78 -1.66 -10.46 -2.30
CA GLN A 78 -0.99 -10.50 -1.01
C GLN A 78 -1.20 -9.17 -0.28
N ARG A 79 -1.54 -9.20 1.01
CA ARG A 79 -1.73 -7.99 1.83
C ARG A 79 -0.70 -7.93 2.93
N GLN A 80 -0.03 -6.80 3.06
CA GLN A 80 1.01 -6.57 4.06
C GLN A 80 0.87 -5.18 4.68
N LEU A 81 1.36 -5.04 5.92
CA LEU A 81 1.40 -3.79 6.64
C LEU A 81 2.82 -3.23 6.64
N PHE A 82 2.95 -1.93 6.39
CA PHE A 82 4.22 -1.22 6.42
C PHE A 82 4.10 0.04 7.26
N ILE A 83 5.22 0.54 7.78
CA ILE A 83 5.30 1.84 8.45
C ILE A 83 5.94 2.83 7.46
N SER A 84 5.15 3.78 6.98
CA SER A 84 5.58 4.83 6.06
C SER A 84 5.31 6.21 6.66
N LEU A 85 6.36 7.04 6.84
CA LEU A 85 6.26 8.39 7.39
C LEU A 85 5.49 8.43 8.73
N GLY A 86 5.82 7.51 9.65
CA GLY A 86 5.16 7.40 10.96
C GLY A 86 3.68 6.99 10.92
N SER A 87 3.18 6.51 9.77
CA SER A 87 1.82 6.00 9.60
C SER A 87 1.86 4.53 9.19
N ILE A 88 0.94 3.73 9.73
CA ILE A 88 0.74 2.36 9.22
C ILE A 88 0.01 2.46 7.90
N ILE A 89 0.53 1.82 6.87
CA ILE A 89 -0.14 1.61 5.60
C ILE A 89 -0.44 0.13 5.42
N GLN A 90 -1.56 -0.17 4.77
CA GLN A 90 -1.84 -1.50 4.27
C GLN A 90 -1.63 -1.47 2.76
N ALA A 91 -0.68 -2.28 2.27
CA ALA A 91 -0.44 -2.48 0.86
C ALA A 91 -1.00 -3.84 0.40
N GLU A 92 -1.47 -3.87 -0.83
CA GLU A 92 -1.90 -5.08 -1.53
C GLU A 92 -1.05 -5.21 -2.81
N PHE A 93 -0.44 -6.37 -3.00
CA PHE A 93 0.41 -6.72 -4.14
C PHE A 93 -0.35 -7.73 -4.99
N GLN A 94 -0.51 -7.42 -6.27
CA GLN A 94 -1.23 -8.25 -7.20
C GLN A 94 -0.40 -8.49 -8.45
N ARG A 95 -0.20 -9.76 -8.79
CA ARG A 95 0.39 -10.16 -10.06
C ARG A 95 -0.47 -9.74 -11.24
N MET A 96 0.14 -9.20 -12.27
CA MET A 96 -0.47 -8.95 -13.56
C MET A 96 0.50 -9.39 -14.66
N VAL A 97 0.02 -10.18 -15.62
CA VAL A 97 0.79 -10.51 -16.83
C VAL A 97 0.16 -9.78 -18.00
N PHE A 98 0.94 -8.99 -18.71
CA PHE A 98 0.47 -8.19 -19.85
C PHE A 98 1.54 -8.19 -20.93
N GLU A 99 1.16 -8.48 -22.18
CA GLU A 99 2.09 -8.55 -23.32
C GLU A 99 3.33 -9.45 -23.06
N ASN A 100 3.12 -10.61 -22.44
CA ASN A 100 4.17 -11.53 -21.99
C ASN A 100 5.18 -10.92 -21.00
N GLN A 101 4.85 -9.81 -20.35
CA GLN A 101 5.67 -9.21 -19.31
C GLN A 101 5.00 -9.33 -17.95
N LEU A 102 5.81 -9.48 -16.91
CA LEU A 102 5.37 -9.62 -15.54
C LEU A 102 5.34 -8.26 -14.85
N TYR A 103 4.20 -7.95 -14.25
CA TYR A 103 3.99 -6.77 -13.44
C TYR A 103 3.47 -7.15 -12.07
N VAL A 104 3.79 -6.31 -11.09
CA VAL A 104 3.16 -6.30 -9.79
C VAL A 104 2.49 -4.94 -9.61
N VAL A 105 1.17 -4.98 -9.50
CA VAL A 105 0.36 -3.81 -9.13
C VAL A 105 0.35 -3.73 -7.62
N VAL A 106 0.83 -2.63 -7.08
CA VAL A 106 0.81 -2.33 -5.65
C VAL A 106 -0.24 -1.25 -5.41
N THR A 107 -1.24 -1.59 -4.61
CA THR A 107 -2.18 -0.59 -4.08
C THR A 107 -1.94 -0.39 -2.60
N ALA A 108 -2.09 0.83 -2.09
CA ALA A 108 -1.95 1.07 -0.66
C ALA A 108 -2.96 2.10 -0.14
N LYS A 109 -3.28 1.94 1.14
CA LYS A 109 -4.10 2.88 1.91
C LYS A 109 -3.48 3.11 3.28
N ARG A 110 -3.60 4.33 3.80
CA ARG A 110 -3.25 4.61 5.18
C ARG A 110 -4.27 3.95 6.10
N LEU A 111 -3.78 3.25 7.12
CA LEU A 111 -4.57 2.93 8.30
C LEU A 111 -4.46 4.14 9.23
N ARG A 112 -5.53 4.47 9.96
CA ARG A 112 -5.55 5.65 10.86
C ARG A 112 -4.30 5.65 11.74
N GLN A 113 -3.71 6.82 11.98
CA GLN A 113 -2.56 6.97 12.89
C GLN A 113 -2.85 6.25 14.22
N ILE A 114 -1.88 5.48 14.71
CA ILE A 114 -1.88 5.04 16.11
C ILE A 114 -1.60 6.29 16.96
N GLU A 115 -2.60 7.14 17.19
CA GLU A 115 -2.46 8.30 18.10
C GLU A 115 -2.79 7.93 19.56
N ARG A 116 -3.14 6.68 19.88
CA ARG A 116 -3.53 6.30 21.24
C ARG A 116 -3.25 4.83 21.57
N ILE A 117 -2.00 4.49 21.85
CA ILE A 117 -1.69 3.31 22.68
C ILE A 117 -0.71 3.65 23.82
N PHE A 118 0.05 4.75 23.73
CA PHE A 118 0.94 5.20 24.80
C PHE A 118 0.52 6.58 25.34
N LYS A 119 -0.54 6.61 26.16
CA LYS A 119 -0.74 7.61 27.21
C LYS A 119 -1.28 6.90 28.44
#